data_AF-A0A1Y2EM96-F1
#
_entry.id   AF-A0A1Y2EM96-F1
#
_cell.length_a   1.000
_cell.length_b   1.000
_cell.length_c   1.000
_cell.angle_alpha   90.00
_cell.angle_beta   90.00
_cell.angle_gamma   90.00
#
_symmetry.space_group_name_H-M   'P 1'
#
loop_
_entity.id
_entity.type
_entity.pdbx_description
1 polymer ?
#
loop_
_entity_poly.entity_id
_entity_poly.type
_entity_poly.pdbx_seq_one_letter_code
_entity_poly.pdbx_strand_id
1 'polypeptide(L)'
;MDKKYSTIIVIYIFVFLYIKICKTYKLYEVLSKEDVLKTTNEYYISFYCKNDTCAVVDDLYNNPLVEIPDEKGNIITYISYTCTYDNIKLSKCPKEICAYGKCKSTKCTTDSQCLSNKCIDNFCVFNKETPIVRCDNIYTPDTLFSRRSSYMYCKPYPEPCETDDECSSRKCSINKTCNSQTQGPSDSEGTSLF
;
A
#
# COMPACT_ATOMS: atom_id res chain seq x y z
N MET A 1 16.83 -32.63 40.77
CA MET A 1 16.84 -31.77 39.57
C MET A 1 17.19 -30.36 39.99
N ASP A 2 18.37 -29.88 39.60
CA ASP A 2 18.93 -28.61 40.05
C ASP A 2 18.07 -27.41 39.62
N LYS A 3 17.83 -26.46 40.54
CA LYS A 3 17.13 -25.18 40.27
C LYS A 3 17.67 -24.44 39.05
N LYS A 4 18.96 -24.63 38.75
CA LYS A 4 19.64 -24.07 37.58
C LYS A 4 19.07 -24.59 36.25
N TYR A 5 18.71 -25.88 36.20
CA TYR A 5 18.13 -26.53 35.02
C TYR A 5 16.70 -26.06 34.75
N SER A 6 15.91 -25.85 35.81
CA SER A 6 14.55 -25.31 35.73
C SER A 6 14.52 -23.86 35.20
N THR A 7 15.45 -23.02 35.67
CA THR A 7 15.54 -21.61 35.24
C THR A 7 15.90 -21.48 33.76
N ILE A 8 16.80 -22.32 33.24
CA ILE A 8 17.19 -22.31 31.83
C ILE A 8 15.99 -22.67 30.92
N ILE A 9 15.19 -23.67 31.30
CA ILE A 9 14.01 -24.08 30.51
C ILE A 9 12.97 -22.96 30.42
N VAL A 10 12.71 -22.23 31.52
CA VAL A 10 11.79 -21.09 31.52
C VAL A 10 12.24 -19.99 30.57
N ILE A 11 13.54 -19.65 30.55
CA ILE A 11 14.10 -18.64 29.64
C ILE A 11 13.92 -19.08 28.17
N TYR A 12 14.20 -20.34 27.84
CA TYR A 12 14.01 -20.86 26.48
C TYR A 12 12.54 -20.79 26.02
N ILE A 13 11.59 -21.08 26.90
CA ILE A 13 10.15 -20.96 26.59
C ILE A 13 9.79 -19.50 26.33
N PHE A 14 10.24 -18.56 27.16
CA PHE A 14 10.00 -17.12 26.95
C PHE A 14 10.60 -16.61 25.65
N VAL A 15 11.83 -17.00 25.31
CA VAL A 15 12.47 -16.64 24.04
C VAL A 15 11.71 -17.23 22.85
N PHE A 16 11.26 -18.48 22.92
CA PHE A 16 10.50 -19.10 21.84
C PHE A 16 9.12 -18.47 21.64
N LEU A 17 8.44 -18.12 22.74
CA LEU A 17 7.19 -17.34 22.73
C LEU A 17 7.44 -15.95 22.14
N TYR A 18 8.50 -15.26 22.56
CA TYR A 18 8.87 -13.95 22.04
C TYR A 18 9.21 -13.99 20.54
N ILE A 19 9.94 -15.00 20.07
CA ILE A 19 10.21 -15.19 18.63
C ILE A 19 8.93 -15.50 17.86
N LYS A 20 8.02 -16.31 18.41
CA LYS A 20 6.69 -16.54 17.80
C LYS A 20 5.90 -15.24 17.71
N ILE A 21 5.84 -14.48 18.80
CA ILE A 21 5.22 -13.15 18.87
C ILE A 21 5.89 -12.25 17.82
N CYS A 22 7.20 -12.03 17.81
CA CYS A 22 7.89 -11.22 16.80
C CYS A 22 7.65 -11.68 15.35
N LYS A 23 7.52 -13.00 15.09
CA LYS A 23 7.18 -13.52 13.76
C LYS A 23 5.73 -13.26 13.38
N THR A 24 4.79 -13.32 14.32
CA THR A 24 3.40 -12.89 14.13
C THR A 24 3.31 -11.36 13.99
N TYR A 25 4.24 -10.62 14.60
CA TYR A 25 4.40 -9.17 14.50
C TYR A 25 5.22 -8.71 13.29
N LYS A 26 5.51 -9.59 12.32
CA LYS A 26 5.38 -9.18 10.90
C LYS A 26 3.89 -8.96 10.61
N LEU A 27 3.31 -8.07 11.43
CA LEU A 27 1.97 -7.58 11.40
C LEU A 27 1.95 -6.73 10.15
N TYR A 28 0.98 -6.97 9.29
CA TYR A 28 0.47 -5.94 8.40
C TYR A 28 0.46 -4.63 9.18
N GLU A 29 1.33 -3.69 8.84
CA GLU A 29 1.33 -2.41 9.51
C GLU A 29 0.06 -1.71 9.04
N VAL A 30 -0.98 -1.92 9.84
CA VAL A 30 -2.30 -1.36 9.63
C VAL A 30 -2.36 -0.12 10.51
N LEU A 31 -2.55 1.02 9.86
CA LEU A 31 -2.59 2.31 10.50
C LEU A 31 -3.96 2.95 10.30
N SER A 32 -4.34 3.85 11.19
CA SER A 32 -5.44 4.75 10.91
C SER A 32 -5.05 5.70 9.78
N LYS A 33 -6.02 6.25 9.05
CA LYS A 33 -5.74 7.25 8.02
C LYS A 33 -5.08 8.50 8.62
N GLU A 34 -5.44 8.86 9.84
CA GLU A 34 -4.83 9.97 10.57
C GLU A 34 -3.34 9.70 10.86
N ASP A 35 -2.99 8.48 11.29
CA ASP A 35 -1.61 8.12 11.57
C ASP A 35 -0.77 8.03 10.30
N VAL A 36 -1.35 7.52 9.20
CA VAL A 36 -0.71 7.55 7.87
C VAL A 36 -0.35 8.98 7.46
N LEU A 37 -1.24 9.95 7.71
CA LEU A 37 -0.98 11.37 7.39
C LEU A 37 0.09 12.02 8.28
N LYS A 38 0.33 11.48 9.49
CA LYS A 38 1.41 11.94 10.39
C LYS A 38 2.77 11.36 10.03
N THR A 39 2.82 10.31 9.21
CA THR A 39 4.08 9.74 8.72
C THR A 39 4.86 10.77 7.92
N THR A 40 6.07 11.08 8.39
CA THR A 40 6.99 12.05 7.78
C THR A 40 8.40 11.48 7.77
N ASN A 41 9.21 11.90 6.80
CA ASN A 41 10.60 11.46 6.62
C ASN A 41 10.79 9.95 6.40
N GLU A 42 9.73 9.25 6.00
CA GLU A 42 9.77 7.89 5.46
C GLU A 42 9.77 7.93 3.93
N TYR A 43 10.43 6.96 3.29
CA TYR A 43 10.64 6.93 1.84
C TYR A 43 10.22 5.60 1.26
N TYR A 44 9.77 5.60 0.00
CA TYR A 44 9.33 4.39 -0.73
C TYR A 44 8.26 3.61 0.04
N ILE A 45 7.32 4.35 0.65
CA ILE A 45 6.22 3.79 1.42
C ILE A 45 4.90 4.28 0.83
N SER A 46 3.95 3.36 0.72
CA SER A 46 2.66 3.63 0.14
C SER A 46 1.59 2.84 0.86
N PHE A 47 0.35 3.32 0.78
CA PHE A 47 -0.79 2.72 1.48
C PHE A 47 -2.01 2.64 0.59
N TYR A 48 -2.78 1.56 0.76
CA TYR A 48 -4.20 1.55 0.41
C TYR A 48 -5.03 1.72 1.67
N CYS A 49 -5.99 2.64 1.63
CA CYS A 49 -6.94 2.87 2.71
C CYS A 49 -8.34 2.45 2.30
N LYS A 50 -9.01 1.74 3.20
CA LYS A 50 -10.44 1.46 3.16
C LYS A 50 -11.07 2.00 4.44
N ASN A 51 -11.99 2.95 4.30
CA ASN A 51 -12.51 3.72 5.42
C ASN A 51 -11.35 4.42 6.17
N ASP A 52 -11.26 4.22 7.48
CA ASP A 52 -10.18 4.77 8.30
C ASP A 52 -8.98 3.82 8.44
N THR A 53 -9.04 2.63 7.84
CA THR A 53 -8.01 1.60 7.98
C THR A 53 -7.12 1.55 6.74
N CYS A 54 -5.82 1.70 6.92
CA CYS A 54 -4.83 1.71 5.85
C CYS A 54 -3.82 0.58 6.01
N ALA A 55 -3.47 -0.09 4.92
CA ALA A 55 -2.42 -1.12 4.91
C ALA A 55 -1.25 -0.67 4.04
N VAL A 56 -0.03 -0.88 4.55
CA VAL A 56 1.22 -0.66 3.80
C VAL A 56 1.26 -1.56 2.57
N VAL A 57 1.70 -0.99 1.45
CA VAL A 57 1.99 -1.69 0.20
C VAL A 57 3.33 -1.23 -0.38
N ASP A 58 3.81 -1.98 -1.36
CA ASP A 58 4.93 -1.60 -2.23
C ASP A 58 4.60 -0.27 -2.96
N ASP A 59 5.60 0.61 -3.06
CA ASP A 59 5.48 1.97 -3.60
C ASP A 59 5.15 2.02 -5.10
N LEU A 60 5.41 0.93 -5.81
CA LEU A 60 5.04 0.77 -7.21
C LEU A 60 3.66 0.13 -7.39
N TYR A 61 3.01 -0.32 -6.32
CA TYR A 61 1.70 -0.98 -6.35
C TYR A 61 1.67 -2.24 -7.23
N ASN A 62 2.80 -2.96 -7.31
CA ASN A 62 2.93 -4.13 -8.19
C ASN A 62 2.05 -5.32 -7.78
N ASN A 63 1.67 -5.41 -6.51
CA ASN A 63 0.79 -6.46 -6.02
C ASN A 63 -0.68 -6.05 -6.24
N PRO A 64 -1.46 -6.80 -7.05
CA PRO A 64 -2.86 -6.46 -7.31
C PRO A 64 -3.79 -6.80 -6.14
N LEU A 65 -3.24 -7.37 -5.05
CA LEU A 65 -3.97 -7.73 -3.84
C LEU A 65 -3.46 -6.91 -2.65
N VAL A 66 -4.37 -6.54 -1.76
CA VAL A 66 -4.05 -5.92 -0.48
C VAL A 66 -4.83 -6.59 0.64
N GLU A 67 -4.22 -6.70 1.81
CA GLU A 67 -4.82 -7.32 2.99
C GLU A 67 -5.14 -6.22 4.01
N ILE A 68 -6.43 -6.03 4.31
CA ILE A 68 -6.93 -5.02 5.25
C ILE A 68 -7.87 -5.72 6.23
N PRO A 69 -7.71 -5.54 7.55
CA PRO A 69 -8.63 -6.14 8.53
C PRO A 69 -10.02 -5.51 8.44
N ASP A 70 -11.04 -6.32 8.70
CA ASP A 70 -12.39 -5.83 8.96
C ASP A 70 -12.53 -5.26 10.39
N GLU A 71 -13.72 -4.74 10.71
CA GLU A 71 -14.05 -4.18 12.03
C GLU A 71 -13.90 -5.20 13.19
N LYS A 72 -13.89 -6.50 12.88
CA LYS A 72 -13.73 -7.59 13.85
C LYS A 72 -12.28 -8.08 13.94
N GLY A 73 -11.37 -7.48 13.17
CA GLY A 73 -9.96 -7.86 13.09
C GLY A 73 -9.67 -9.07 12.18
N ASN A 74 -10.65 -9.55 11.40
CA ASN A 74 -10.39 -10.59 10.41
C ASN A 74 -9.68 -10.00 9.21
N ILE A 75 -8.56 -10.59 8.80
CA ILE A 75 -7.84 -10.17 7.61
C ILE A 75 -8.65 -10.52 6.37
N ILE A 76 -8.99 -9.50 5.57
CA ILE A 76 -9.66 -9.68 4.28
C ILE A 76 -8.67 -9.29 3.18
N THR A 77 -8.49 -10.20 2.22
CA THR A 77 -7.75 -9.92 1.00
C THR A 77 -8.68 -9.30 -0.04
N TYR A 78 -8.37 -8.09 -0.48
CA TYR A 78 -9.07 -7.36 -1.53
C TYR A 78 -8.24 -7.31 -2.81
N ILE A 79 -8.91 -7.30 -3.95
CA ILE A 79 -8.33 -6.95 -5.24
C ILE A 79 -8.29 -5.42 -5.33
N SER A 80 -7.09 -4.85 -5.37
CA SER A 80 -6.86 -3.39 -5.47
C SER A 80 -6.73 -2.90 -6.91
N TYR A 81 -6.40 -3.80 -7.84
CA TYR A 81 -6.34 -3.47 -9.26
C TYR A 81 -7.74 -3.22 -9.83
N THR A 82 -7.92 -2.05 -10.46
CA THR A 82 -9.15 -1.70 -11.17
C THR A 82 -8.95 -1.71 -12.68
N CYS A 83 -10.00 -2.01 -13.41
CA CYS A 83 -10.06 -1.84 -14.85
C CYS A 83 -11.18 -0.87 -15.23
N THR A 84 -10.97 -0.09 -16.30
CA THR A 84 -11.99 0.81 -16.83
C THR A 84 -13.06 0.04 -17.60
N TYR A 85 -14.29 0.58 -17.65
CA TYR A 85 -15.39 0.00 -18.43
C TYR A 85 -15.03 -0.19 -19.90
N ASP A 86 -14.32 0.76 -20.50
CA ASP A 86 -13.91 0.67 -21.90
C ASP A 86 -12.89 -0.45 -22.11
N ASN A 87 -11.96 -0.64 -21.18
CA ASN A 87 -11.01 -1.75 -21.25
C ASN A 87 -11.69 -3.12 -21.05
N ILE A 88 -12.76 -3.20 -20.25
CA ILE A 88 -13.57 -4.42 -20.13
C ILE A 88 -14.22 -4.74 -21.47
N LYS A 89 -14.92 -3.77 -22.09
CA LYS A 89 -15.57 -3.94 -23.39
C LYS A 89 -14.60 -4.33 -24.50
N LEU A 90 -13.41 -3.75 -24.49
CA LEU A 90 -12.35 -4.03 -25.45
C LEU A 90 -11.53 -5.29 -25.12
N SER A 91 -11.87 -6.02 -24.04
CA SER A 91 -11.13 -7.19 -23.56
C SER A 91 -9.64 -6.93 -23.31
N LYS A 92 -9.31 -5.73 -22.84
CA LYS A 92 -7.94 -5.28 -22.53
C LYS A 92 -7.55 -5.44 -21.06
N CYS A 93 -8.49 -5.82 -20.20
CA CYS A 93 -8.21 -6.02 -18.77
C CYS A 93 -7.40 -7.32 -18.55
N PRO A 94 -6.25 -7.25 -17.86
CA PRO A 94 -5.54 -8.45 -17.47
C PRO A 94 -6.37 -9.22 -16.44
N LYS A 95 -6.46 -10.54 -16.63
CA LYS A 95 -7.12 -11.47 -15.68
C LYS A 95 -6.17 -11.91 -14.55
N GLU A 96 -4.90 -11.62 -14.71
CA GLU A 96 -3.82 -11.97 -13.80
C GLU A 96 -2.71 -10.93 -13.96
N ILE A 97 -2.11 -10.52 -12.85
CA ILE A 97 -0.94 -9.62 -12.84
C ILE A 97 0.22 -10.38 -12.21
N CYS A 98 1.36 -10.35 -12.89
CA CYS A 98 2.58 -11.03 -12.47
C CYS A 98 3.62 -10.01 -11.98
N ALA A 99 4.10 -10.18 -10.76
CA ALA A 99 5.18 -9.40 -10.18
C ALA A 99 6.19 -10.37 -9.52
N TYR A 100 7.49 -10.12 -9.75
CA TYR A 100 8.58 -10.92 -9.17
C TYR A 100 8.44 -12.45 -9.40
N GLY A 101 8.00 -12.84 -10.59
CA GLY A 101 7.81 -14.24 -10.98
C GLY A 101 6.60 -14.93 -10.33
N LYS A 102 5.74 -14.19 -9.62
CA LYS A 102 4.49 -14.70 -9.05
C LYS A 102 3.31 -14.00 -9.69
N CYS A 103 2.32 -14.79 -10.09
CA CYS A 103 1.12 -14.28 -10.73
C CYS A 103 -0.08 -14.41 -9.78
N LYS A 104 -0.93 -13.39 -9.79
CA LYS A 104 -2.11 -13.28 -8.92
C LYS A 104 -3.33 -12.94 -9.76
N SER A 105 -4.38 -13.73 -9.61
CA SER A 105 -5.67 -13.47 -10.26
C SER A 105 -6.23 -12.11 -9.83
N THR A 106 -6.72 -11.36 -10.80
CA THR A 106 -7.45 -10.10 -10.59
C THR A 106 -8.95 -10.26 -10.82
N LYS A 107 -9.41 -11.50 -11.02
CA LYS A 107 -10.83 -11.79 -11.23
C LYS A 107 -11.61 -11.69 -9.93
N CYS A 108 -12.71 -10.94 -9.97
CA CYS A 108 -13.71 -10.93 -8.91
C CYS A 108 -14.94 -11.74 -9.31
N THR A 109 -15.69 -12.21 -8.33
CA THR A 109 -17.01 -12.87 -8.46
C THR A 109 -18.08 -12.11 -7.68
N THR A 110 -17.70 -11.30 -6.69
CA THR A 110 -18.58 -10.45 -5.91
C THR A 110 -17.96 -9.07 -5.71
N ASP A 111 -18.80 -8.05 -5.49
CA ASP A 111 -18.35 -6.68 -5.23
C ASP A 111 -17.40 -6.61 -4.02
N SER A 112 -17.69 -7.39 -2.97
CA SER A 112 -16.94 -7.40 -1.72
C SER A 112 -15.49 -7.87 -1.85
N GLN A 113 -15.12 -8.53 -2.95
CA GLN A 113 -13.72 -8.90 -3.23
C GLN A 113 -12.91 -7.73 -3.75
N CYS A 114 -13.56 -6.71 -4.30
CA CYS A 114 -12.91 -5.52 -4.82
C CYS A 114 -12.71 -4.49 -3.71
N LEU A 115 -11.53 -3.86 -3.67
CA LEU A 115 -11.29 -2.74 -2.75
C LEU A 115 -12.23 -1.57 -3.04
N SER A 116 -12.57 -1.36 -4.32
CA SER A 116 -13.59 -0.40 -4.79
C SER A 116 -15.03 -0.84 -4.54
N ASN A 117 -15.27 -2.02 -3.96
CA ASN A 117 -16.58 -2.61 -3.74
C ASN A 117 -17.46 -2.64 -5.02
N LYS A 118 -16.86 -2.93 -6.17
CA LYS A 118 -17.58 -3.02 -7.46
C LYS A 118 -16.91 -3.97 -8.43
N CYS A 119 -17.63 -5.03 -8.78
CA CYS A 119 -17.21 -6.11 -9.67
C CYS A 119 -18.12 -6.19 -10.90
N ILE A 120 -17.55 -6.05 -12.09
CA ILE A 120 -18.29 -6.09 -13.37
C ILE A 120 -17.56 -6.99 -14.35
N ASP A 121 -18.27 -7.95 -14.94
CA ASP A 121 -17.73 -8.93 -15.88
C ASP A 121 -16.46 -9.64 -15.38
N ASN A 122 -16.42 -9.90 -14.07
CA ASN A 122 -15.31 -10.45 -13.31
C ASN A 122 -14.08 -9.53 -13.14
N PHE A 123 -14.23 -8.22 -13.30
CA PHE A 123 -13.17 -7.24 -13.05
C PHE A 123 -13.60 -6.23 -12.00
N CYS A 124 -12.69 -5.89 -11.09
CA CYS A 124 -12.90 -4.76 -10.21
C CYS A 124 -12.85 -3.47 -11.01
N VAL A 125 -13.79 -2.57 -10.80
CA VAL A 125 -13.87 -1.27 -11.49
C VAL A 125 -13.84 -0.14 -10.49
N PHE A 126 -13.41 1.05 -10.92
CA PHE A 126 -13.50 2.23 -10.09
C PHE A 126 -14.95 2.51 -9.68
N ASN A 127 -15.14 2.88 -8.40
CA ASN A 127 -16.43 3.23 -7.82
C ASN A 127 -16.34 4.60 -7.15
N LYS A 128 -17.15 5.56 -7.60
CA LYS A 128 -17.18 6.92 -7.04
C LYS A 128 -17.80 6.98 -5.64
N GLU A 129 -18.67 6.04 -5.30
CA GLU A 129 -19.34 5.99 -4.00
C GLU A 129 -18.41 5.44 -2.91
N THR A 130 -17.56 4.48 -3.28
CA THR A 130 -16.54 3.87 -2.41
C THR A 130 -15.18 3.89 -3.11
N PRO A 131 -14.57 5.08 -3.27
CA PRO A 131 -13.32 5.19 -4.00
C PRO A 131 -12.19 4.55 -3.21
N ILE A 132 -11.29 3.88 -3.92
CA ILE A 132 -10.03 3.40 -3.35
C ILE A 132 -9.21 4.62 -2.98
N VAL A 133 -8.78 4.74 -1.72
CA VAL A 133 -7.86 5.82 -1.32
C VAL A 133 -6.44 5.28 -1.35
N ARG A 134 -5.56 5.94 -2.09
CA ARG A 134 -4.11 5.72 -2.09
C ARG A 134 -3.42 6.82 -1.30
N CYS A 135 -2.34 6.47 -0.63
CA CYS A 135 -1.46 7.43 0.03
C CYS A 135 -0.02 7.15 -0.37
N ASP A 136 0.65 8.16 -0.92
CA ASP A 136 2.06 8.07 -1.31
C ASP A 136 2.89 9.07 -0.51
N ASN A 137 4.13 8.70 -0.19
CA ASN A 137 5.07 9.66 0.35
C ASN A 137 5.51 10.64 -0.75
N ILE A 138 5.43 11.94 -0.50
CA ILE A 138 5.95 12.97 -1.40
C ILE A 138 7.33 13.37 -0.91
N TYR A 139 8.36 12.99 -1.66
CA TYR A 139 9.75 13.35 -1.36
C TYR A 139 10.06 14.78 -1.74
N THR A 140 10.74 15.50 -0.85
CA THR A 140 11.33 16.81 -1.09
C THR A 140 12.83 16.68 -0.87
N PRO A 141 13.67 16.90 -1.90
CA PRO A 141 15.12 16.77 -1.80
C PRO A 141 15.75 17.90 -0.95
N ASP A 142 17.02 17.71 -0.58
CA ASP A 142 17.82 18.75 0.06
C ASP A 142 17.94 20.00 -0.86
N THR A 143 17.87 21.18 -0.25
CA THR A 143 18.15 22.46 -0.92
C THR A 143 19.09 23.29 -0.03
N LEU A 144 19.62 24.40 -0.55
CA LEU A 144 20.54 25.28 0.18
C LEU A 144 20.01 25.73 1.56
N PHE A 145 18.69 25.79 1.75
CA PHE A 145 18.05 26.30 2.98
C PHE A 145 17.10 25.31 3.65
N SER A 146 16.99 24.08 3.16
CA SER A 146 16.04 23.11 3.71
C SER A 146 16.58 21.70 3.57
N ARG A 147 16.43 20.92 4.65
CA ARG A 147 16.78 19.51 4.63
C ARG A 147 15.73 18.72 3.86
N ARG A 148 16.15 17.60 3.31
CA ARG A 148 15.28 16.62 2.70
C ARG A 148 14.20 16.21 3.69
N SER A 149 13.02 16.00 3.15
CA SER A 149 11.86 15.61 3.93
C SER A 149 10.89 14.83 3.07
N SER A 150 9.94 14.19 3.71
CA SER A 150 8.78 13.65 3.03
C SER A 150 7.55 13.83 3.88
N TYR A 151 6.40 13.91 3.21
CA TYR A 151 5.10 13.91 3.85
C TYR A 151 4.15 12.98 3.10
N MET A 152 3.16 12.43 3.80
CA MET A 152 2.18 11.56 3.18
C MET A 152 1.07 12.38 2.49
N TYR A 153 0.73 12.00 1.25
CA TYR A 153 -0.37 12.62 0.50
C TYR A 153 -1.38 11.57 0.06
N CYS A 154 -2.59 11.67 0.58
CA CYS A 154 -3.67 10.72 0.32
C CYS A 154 -4.70 11.29 -0.65
N LYS A 155 -5.07 10.52 -1.68
CA LYS A 155 -6.14 10.84 -2.62
C LYS A 155 -7.00 9.62 -2.96
N PRO A 156 -8.31 9.82 -3.16
CA PRO A 156 -9.11 8.87 -3.93
C PRO A 156 -8.41 8.61 -5.26
N TYR A 157 -8.12 7.36 -5.60
CA TYR A 157 -7.48 6.97 -6.85
C TYR A 157 -8.45 7.20 -8.00
N PRO A 158 -8.24 8.24 -8.83
CA PRO A 158 -9.15 8.58 -9.90
C PRO A 158 -8.75 7.87 -11.20
N GLU A 159 -9.75 7.48 -11.99
CA GLU A 159 -9.53 7.08 -13.38
C GLU A 159 -10.61 7.71 -14.28
N PRO A 160 -10.25 8.58 -15.24
CA PRO A 160 -8.92 9.19 -15.48
C PRO A 160 -8.57 10.34 -14.49
N CYS A 161 -7.31 10.78 -14.47
CA CYS A 161 -6.86 12.04 -13.84
C CYS A 161 -6.71 13.16 -14.86
N GLU A 162 -6.95 14.42 -14.47
CA GLU A 162 -6.71 15.61 -15.31
C GLU A 162 -5.49 16.43 -14.86
N THR A 163 -5.26 16.49 -13.54
CA THR A 163 -4.20 17.26 -12.91
C THR A 163 -3.38 16.42 -11.93
N ASP A 164 -2.14 16.84 -11.67
CA ASP A 164 -1.25 16.14 -10.73
C ASP A 164 -1.87 16.02 -9.32
N ASP A 165 -2.60 17.04 -8.86
CA ASP A 165 -3.17 17.10 -7.51
C ASP A 165 -4.32 16.13 -7.26
N GLU A 166 -4.86 15.51 -8.32
CA GLU A 166 -5.82 14.41 -8.24
C GLU A 166 -5.14 13.09 -7.85
N CYS A 167 -3.85 12.95 -8.12
CA CYS A 167 -3.06 11.76 -7.83
C CYS A 167 -2.40 11.87 -6.45
N SER A 168 -2.43 10.79 -5.66
CA SER A 168 -1.71 10.69 -4.38
C SER A 168 -0.19 10.83 -4.56
N SER A 169 0.33 10.49 -5.72
CA SER A 169 1.74 10.64 -6.09
C SER A 169 2.11 12.02 -6.62
N ARG A 170 1.12 12.91 -6.81
CA ARG A 170 1.23 14.17 -7.54
C ARG A 170 1.76 14.03 -8.97
N LYS A 171 1.41 12.93 -9.66
CA LYS A 171 1.85 12.65 -11.03
C LYS A 171 0.72 12.09 -11.88
N CYS A 172 0.04 12.96 -12.62
CA CYS A 172 -0.90 12.57 -13.66
C CYS A 172 -0.16 12.43 -15.00
N SER A 173 -0.24 11.25 -15.60
CA SER A 173 0.44 10.96 -16.87
C SER A 173 -0.25 11.63 -18.06
N ILE A 174 0.45 11.73 -19.19
CA ILE A 174 -0.11 12.17 -20.48
C ILE A 174 -1.30 11.28 -20.90
N ASN A 175 -1.27 10.00 -20.51
CA ASN A 175 -2.34 9.03 -20.76
C ASN A 175 -3.49 9.13 -19.75
N LYS A 176 -3.51 10.18 -18.91
CA LYS A 176 -4.56 10.46 -17.93
C LYS A 176 -4.68 9.39 -16.84
N THR A 177 -3.54 8.79 -16.47
CA THR A 177 -3.43 7.81 -15.38
C THR A 177 -2.50 8.33 -14.29
N CYS A 178 -2.85 8.08 -13.02
CA CYS A 178 -1.94 8.39 -11.92
C CYS A 178 -0.75 7.43 -11.91
N ASN A 179 0.46 7.96 -12.05
CA ASN A 179 1.71 7.22 -11.97
C ASN A 179 2.11 6.99 -10.51
N SER A 180 2.93 5.97 -10.23
CA SER A 180 3.50 5.75 -8.90
C SER A 180 4.52 6.83 -8.52
N GLN A 181 4.70 7.09 -7.23
CA GLN A 181 5.85 7.85 -6.75
C GLN A 181 7.11 6.98 -6.87
N THR A 182 8.19 7.55 -7.37
CA THR A 182 9.50 6.88 -7.51
C THR A 182 10.67 7.72 -7.01
N GLN A 183 10.38 8.95 -6.56
CA GLN A 183 11.39 9.86 -6.03
C GLN A 183 11.64 9.54 -4.55
N GLY A 184 12.91 9.54 -4.19
CA GLY A 184 13.38 9.37 -2.83
C GLY A 184 14.86 9.72 -2.75
N PRO A 185 15.47 9.55 -1.57
CA PRO A 185 16.86 9.91 -1.35
C PRO A 185 17.80 9.20 -2.31
N SER A 186 18.74 9.95 -2.89
CA SER A 186 19.84 9.36 -3.66
C SER A 186 21.17 9.48 -2.92
N ASP A 187 22.11 8.60 -3.25
CA ASP A 187 23.47 8.61 -2.68
C ASP A 187 24.22 9.94 -2.93
N SER A 188 23.81 10.71 -3.95
CA SER A 188 24.40 12.01 -4.29
C SER A 188 23.83 13.20 -3.51
N GLU A 189 22.70 13.05 -2.81
CA GLU A 189 22.06 14.18 -2.12
C GLU A 189 22.77 14.60 -0.83
N GLY A 190 23.58 13.71 -0.24
CA GLY A 190 24.42 14.00 0.93
C GLY A 190 25.77 14.65 0.66
N THR A 191 26.11 14.95 -0.61
CA THR A 191 27.39 15.57 -1.00
C THR A 191 27.26 17.09 -1.25
N SER A 192 26.09 17.67 -1.03
CA SER A 192 25.92 19.11 -1.10
C SER A 192 26.31 19.78 0.23
N LEU A 193 27.53 20.35 0.23
CA LEU A 193 28.10 21.33 1.16
C LEU A 193 28.83 20.79 2.41
N PHE A 194 30.10 20.45 2.21
CA PHE A 194 31.21 21.16 2.85
C PHE A 194 32.23 21.57 1.79
#